data_AF-A0A7T5JFN0-F1
#
_entry.id   AF-A0A7T5JFN0-F1
#
_cell.length_a   1.000
_cell.length_b   1.000
_cell.length_c   1.000
_cell.angle_alpha   90.00
_cell.angle_beta   90.00
_cell.angle_gamma   90.00
#
_symmetry.space_group_name_H-M   'P 1'
#
loop_
_entity.id
_entity.type
_entity.pdbx_description
1 polymer ?
#
loop_
_entity_poly.entity_id
_entity_poly.type
_entity_poly.pdbx_seq_one_letter_code
_entity_poly.pdbx_strand_id
1 'polypeptide(L)'
;MLATGGLGILLVALGVTSHLKTKQLVKQLKFQTYKNQELQKKVKMALETITRMERNPDLVHSRECNLDYLRMRMEEDGFHSAIVNQLKVKVKQKITVALRPQQAEVGLVGVAAKTRIVDEIFDVEYNLTDNPSARKRVLFRIQIKLAKLPTQATSATIEQLIACIENFMSPQSDDCHWQPTIQGRLAYMHWDQKAKPTPLLVVEQSNDGVNVTLRSKNTIPATQGKRTRPA
;
A
#
# COMPACT_ATOMS: atom_id res chain seq x y z
N MET A 1 -27.17 36.71 56.72
CA MET A 1 -25.90 36.23 56.09
C MET A 1 -26.00 34.83 55.48
N LEU A 2 -26.99 34.00 55.84
CA LEU A 2 -27.15 32.65 55.24
C LEU A 2 -27.65 32.66 53.78
N ALA A 3 -28.51 33.61 53.41
CA ALA A 3 -29.08 33.70 52.05
C ALA A 3 -28.02 34.05 50.98
N THR A 4 -27.04 34.89 51.30
CA THR A 4 -25.96 35.29 50.39
C THR A 4 -24.94 34.18 50.17
N GLY A 5 -24.65 33.36 51.20
CA GLY A 5 -23.78 32.19 51.05
C GLY A 5 -24.39 31.08 50.17
N GLY A 6 -25.69 30.81 50.34
CA GLY A 6 -26.41 29.83 49.51
C GLY A 6 -26.49 30.21 48.03
N LEU A 7 -26.72 31.49 47.74
CA LEU A 7 -26.69 32.03 46.37
C LEU A 7 -25.30 31.89 45.71
N GLY A 8 -24.23 32.09 46.47
CA GLY A 8 -22.85 31.90 45.99
C GLY A 8 -22.58 30.45 45.55
N ILE A 9 -22.99 29.47 46.35
CA ILE A 9 -22.82 28.05 46.03
C ILE A 9 -23.65 27.66 44.80
N LEU A 10 -24.89 28.16 44.70
CA LEU A 10 -25.75 27.92 43.54
C LEU A 10 -25.12 28.44 42.24
N LEU A 11 -24.56 29.65 42.27
CA LEU A 11 -23.88 30.24 41.10
C LEU A 11 -22.66 29.43 40.67
N VAL A 12 -21.85 28.95 41.63
CA VAL A 12 -20.71 28.08 41.32
C VAL A 12 -21.18 26.75 40.71
N ALA A 13 -22.23 26.13 41.26
CA ALA A 13 -22.79 24.88 40.74
C ALA A 13 -23.35 25.06 39.31
N LEU A 14 -24.05 26.16 39.03
CA LEU A 14 -24.54 26.50 37.70
C LEU A 14 -23.40 26.79 36.72
N GLY A 15 -22.34 27.49 37.18
CA GLY A 15 -21.14 27.74 36.37
C GLY A 15 -20.43 26.45 35.96
N VAL A 16 -20.23 25.52 36.89
CA VAL A 16 -19.57 24.23 36.62
C VAL A 16 -20.42 23.37 35.69
N THR A 17 -21.73 23.25 35.93
CA THR A 17 -22.63 22.45 35.07
C THR A 17 -22.74 23.03 33.66
N SER A 18 -22.80 24.35 33.52
CA SER A 18 -22.78 25.04 32.22
C SER A 18 -21.48 24.78 31.46
N HIS A 19 -20.33 24.86 32.14
CA HIS A 19 -19.03 24.59 31.53
C HIS A 19 -18.87 23.12 31.09
N LEU A 20 -19.40 22.16 31.86
CA LEU A 20 -19.40 20.75 31.46
C LEU A 20 -20.29 20.49 30.24
N LYS A 21 -21.51 21.07 30.21
CA LYS A 21 -22.43 20.93 29.08
C LYS A 21 -21.89 21.59 27.81
N THR A 22 -21.31 22.78 27.90
CA THR A 22 -20.69 23.46 26.75
C THR A 22 -19.51 22.65 26.20
N LYS A 23 -18.67 22.06 27.06
CA LYS A 23 -17.61 21.14 26.61
C LYS A 23 -18.16 19.91 25.89
N GLN A 24 -19.26 19.31 26.35
CA GLN A 24 -19.90 18.18 25.67
C GLN A 24 -20.47 18.59 24.31
N LEU A 25 -21.16 19.72 24.24
CA LEU A 25 -21.71 20.26 22.98
C LEU A 25 -20.61 20.55 21.97
N VAL A 26 -19.50 21.18 22.38
CA VAL A 26 -18.36 21.45 21.48
C VAL A 26 -17.77 20.15 20.93
N LYS A 27 -17.65 19.09 21.74
CA LYS A 27 -17.17 17.77 21.28
C LYS A 27 -18.14 17.16 20.26
N GLN A 28 -19.44 17.21 20.52
CA GLN A 28 -20.46 16.71 19.60
C GLN A 28 -20.46 17.50 18.28
N LEU A 29 -20.33 18.82 18.35
CA LEU A 29 -20.27 19.69 17.18
C LEU A 29 -19.06 19.34 16.31
N LYS A 30 -17.87 19.19 16.91
CA LYS A 30 -16.65 18.73 16.21
C LYS A 30 -16.87 17.39 15.51
N PHE A 31 -17.43 16.41 16.22
CA PHE A 31 -17.72 15.09 15.65
C PHE A 31 -18.70 15.16 14.47
N GLN A 32 -19.76 15.95 14.60
CA GLN A 32 -20.73 16.17 13.53
C GLN A 32 -20.09 16.89 12.34
N THR A 33 -19.23 17.88 12.56
CA THR A 33 -18.51 18.56 11.47
C THR A 33 -17.56 17.63 10.73
N TYR A 34 -16.83 16.77 11.44
CA TYR A 34 -15.96 15.78 10.80
C TYR A 34 -16.77 14.79 9.96
N LYS A 35 -17.87 14.27 10.51
CA LYS A 35 -18.79 13.41 9.75
C LYS A 35 -19.35 14.11 8.52
N ASN A 36 -19.72 15.38 8.64
CA ASN A 36 -20.27 16.14 7.52
C ASN A 36 -19.22 16.35 6.41
N GLN A 37 -17.98 16.68 6.78
CA GLN A 37 -16.86 16.80 5.83
C GLN A 37 -16.56 15.48 5.13
N GLU A 38 -16.54 14.35 5.86
CA GLU A 38 -16.33 13.03 5.28
C GLU A 38 -17.47 12.66 4.31
N LEU A 39 -18.73 12.92 4.68
CA LEU A 39 -19.89 12.72 3.80
C LEU A 39 -19.80 13.59 2.55
N GLN A 40 -19.39 14.85 2.67
CA GLN A 40 -19.19 15.73 1.52
C GLN A 40 -18.13 15.19 0.55
N LYS A 41 -17.01 14.64 1.07
CA LYS A 41 -16.00 14.00 0.22
C LYS A 41 -16.58 12.81 -0.54
N LYS A 42 -17.31 11.92 0.15
CA LYS A 42 -17.95 10.75 -0.47
C LYS A 42 -18.96 11.14 -1.55
N VAL A 43 -19.80 12.14 -1.26
CA VAL A 43 -20.77 12.68 -2.22
C VAL A 43 -20.06 13.28 -3.43
N LYS A 44 -18.99 14.06 -3.22
CA LYS A 44 -18.22 14.65 -4.33
C LYS A 44 -17.64 13.58 -5.25
N MET A 45 -16.99 12.55 -4.68
CA MET A 45 -16.46 11.44 -5.47
C MET A 45 -17.57 10.73 -6.26
N ALA A 46 -18.70 10.42 -5.61
CA ALA A 46 -19.82 9.78 -6.28
C ALA A 46 -20.38 10.64 -7.42
N LEU A 47 -20.51 11.96 -7.24
CA LEU A 47 -20.98 12.89 -8.26
C LEU A 47 -20.03 12.96 -9.45
N GLU A 48 -18.72 13.00 -9.21
CA GLU A 48 -17.71 12.96 -10.27
C GLU A 48 -17.80 11.65 -11.06
N THR A 49 -17.96 10.52 -10.38
CA THR A 49 -18.16 9.21 -11.01
C THR A 49 -19.42 9.19 -11.87
N ILE A 50 -20.57 9.64 -11.34
CA ILE A 50 -21.85 9.68 -12.06
C ILE A 50 -21.74 10.61 -13.28
N THR A 51 -21.15 11.79 -13.14
CA THR A 51 -20.98 12.75 -14.25
C THR A 51 -20.10 12.16 -15.36
N ARG A 52 -19.06 11.39 -15.00
CA ARG A 52 -18.23 10.67 -15.98
C ARG A 52 -18.98 9.54 -16.68
N MET A 53 -19.84 8.83 -15.94
CA MET A 53 -20.72 7.79 -16.50
C MET A 53 -21.80 8.35 -17.42
N GLU A 54 -22.37 9.52 -17.11
CA GLU A 54 -23.35 10.20 -17.95
C GLU A 54 -22.73 10.69 -19.26
N ARG A 55 -21.49 11.20 -19.21
CA ARG A 55 -20.75 11.64 -20.40
C ARG A 55 -20.36 10.49 -21.33
N ASN A 56 -20.09 9.31 -20.79
CA ASN A 56 -19.70 8.12 -21.54
C ASN A 56 -20.47 6.89 -21.01
N PRO A 57 -21.63 6.54 -21.59
CA PRO A 57 -22.44 5.43 -21.09
C PRO A 57 -21.74 4.06 -21.18
N ASP A 58 -20.76 3.91 -22.09
CA ASP A 58 -19.89 2.73 -22.19
C ASP A 58 -18.99 2.55 -20.95
N LEU A 59 -18.73 3.63 -20.19
CA LEU A 59 -17.95 3.56 -18.96
C LEU A 59 -18.69 2.89 -17.79
N VAL A 60 -20.02 2.78 -17.85
CA VAL A 60 -20.83 2.11 -16.80
C VAL A 60 -20.53 0.61 -16.73
N HIS A 61 -20.21 0.00 -17.88
CA HIS A 61 -19.77 -1.40 -17.97
C HIS A 61 -18.25 -1.52 -17.98
N SER A 62 -17.53 -0.40 -17.83
CA SER A 62 -16.08 -0.41 -17.91
C SER A 62 -15.46 -0.87 -16.60
N ARG A 63 -14.27 -1.41 -16.77
CA ARG A 63 -13.34 -1.74 -15.70
C ARG A 63 -13.04 -0.56 -14.77
N GLU A 64 -13.02 0.66 -15.29
CA GLU A 64 -12.69 1.86 -14.52
C GLU A 64 -13.71 2.08 -13.40
N CYS A 65 -15.00 1.81 -13.67
CA CYS A 65 -16.04 1.82 -12.64
C CYS A 65 -15.74 0.82 -11.50
N ASN A 66 -15.31 -0.41 -11.83
CA ASN A 66 -14.98 -1.42 -10.81
C ASN A 66 -13.76 -1.02 -9.97
N LEU A 67 -12.74 -0.42 -10.60
CA LEU A 67 -11.55 0.05 -9.88
C LEU A 67 -11.86 1.28 -9.02
N ASP A 68 -12.70 2.19 -9.49
CA ASP A 68 -13.14 3.34 -8.70
C ASP A 68 -14.02 2.92 -7.53
N TYR A 69 -14.91 1.94 -7.72
CA TYR A 69 -15.66 1.34 -6.62
C TYR A 69 -14.73 0.69 -5.60
N LEU A 70 -13.70 -0.02 -6.06
CA LEU A 70 -12.70 -0.61 -5.17
C LEU A 70 -11.95 0.47 -4.39
N ARG A 71 -11.53 1.56 -5.02
CA ARG A 71 -10.88 2.70 -4.33
C ARG A 71 -11.78 3.32 -3.27
N MET A 72 -13.05 3.59 -3.60
CA MET A 72 -14.03 4.11 -2.66
C MET A 72 -14.22 3.14 -1.47
N ARG A 73 -14.29 1.83 -1.72
CA ARG A 73 -14.39 0.82 -0.66
C ARG A 73 -13.12 0.67 0.17
N MET A 74 -11.94 0.95 -0.40
CA MET A 74 -10.68 0.98 0.35
C MET A 74 -10.61 2.14 1.37
N GLU A 75 -11.51 3.13 1.31
CA GLU A 75 -11.68 4.14 2.37
C GLU A 75 -12.41 3.60 3.61
N GLU A 76 -13.15 2.48 3.49
CA GLU A 76 -13.85 1.88 4.62
C GLU A 76 -12.86 1.06 5.47
N ASP A 77 -12.65 1.44 6.74
CA ASP A 77 -11.68 0.81 7.63
C ASP A 77 -11.82 -0.72 7.73
N GLY A 78 -13.07 -1.22 7.77
CA GLY A 78 -13.35 -2.66 7.85
C GLY A 78 -13.00 -3.42 6.59
N PHE A 79 -13.30 -2.84 5.42
CA PHE A 79 -12.95 -3.41 4.12
C PHE A 79 -11.44 -3.37 3.92
N HIS A 80 -10.82 -2.20 4.13
CA HIS A 80 -9.39 -1.99 4.03
C HIS A 80 -8.60 -3.01 4.87
N SER A 81 -8.95 -3.13 6.16
CA SER A 81 -8.28 -4.05 7.09
C SER A 81 -8.42 -5.51 6.65
N ALA A 82 -9.59 -5.93 6.15
CA ALA A 82 -9.81 -7.29 5.68
C ALA A 82 -8.92 -7.62 4.47
N ILE A 83 -8.84 -6.71 3.49
CA ILE A 83 -8.03 -6.88 2.29
C ILE A 83 -6.53 -6.89 2.61
N VAL A 84 -6.06 -5.93 3.42
CA VAL A 84 -4.64 -5.84 3.82
C VAL A 84 -4.22 -7.07 4.62
N ASN A 85 -5.07 -7.58 5.52
CA ASN A 85 -4.76 -8.79 6.28
C ASN A 85 -4.70 -10.03 5.38
N GLN A 86 -5.64 -10.16 4.45
CA GLN A 86 -5.61 -11.25 3.47
C GLN A 86 -4.35 -11.18 2.60
N LEU A 87 -3.97 -9.98 2.16
CA LEU A 87 -2.75 -9.73 1.40
C LEU A 87 -1.51 -10.17 2.20
N LYS A 88 -1.39 -9.73 3.45
CA LYS A 88 -0.29 -10.10 4.36
C LYS A 88 -0.13 -11.63 4.45
N VAL A 89 -1.24 -12.35 4.61
CA VAL A 89 -1.24 -13.82 4.70
C VAL A 89 -0.84 -14.46 3.36
N LYS A 90 -1.48 -14.08 2.25
CA LYS A 90 -1.23 -14.70 0.93
C LYS A 90 0.19 -14.42 0.43
N VAL A 91 0.68 -13.18 0.58
CA VAL A 91 2.06 -12.81 0.24
C VAL A 91 3.05 -13.60 1.09
N LYS A 92 2.87 -13.63 2.41
CA LYS A 92 3.77 -14.40 3.29
C LYS A 92 3.79 -15.89 2.93
N GLN A 93 2.66 -16.49 2.58
CA GLN A 93 2.62 -17.91 2.21
C GLN A 93 3.26 -18.17 0.84
N LYS A 94 2.88 -17.43 -0.19
CA LYS A 94 3.31 -17.68 -1.58
C LYS A 94 4.75 -17.22 -1.82
N ILE A 95 5.07 -16.00 -1.41
CA ILE A 95 6.38 -15.40 -1.68
C ILE A 95 7.46 -16.01 -0.77
N THR A 96 7.17 -16.40 0.47
CA THR A 96 8.19 -17.10 1.29
C THR A 96 8.59 -18.44 0.68
N VAL A 97 7.63 -19.18 0.12
CA VAL A 97 7.90 -20.45 -0.57
C VAL A 97 8.72 -20.21 -1.83
N ALA A 98 8.33 -19.22 -2.64
CA ALA A 98 9.06 -18.87 -3.87
C ALA A 98 10.48 -18.34 -3.59
N LEU A 99 10.70 -17.67 -2.44
CA LEU A 99 11.99 -17.15 -2.03
C LEU A 99 12.87 -18.15 -1.26
N ARG A 100 12.38 -19.36 -0.92
CA ARG A 100 13.14 -20.35 -0.15
C ARG A 100 14.29 -20.93 -0.99
N PRO A 101 15.51 -21.08 -0.44
CA PRO A 101 16.57 -21.82 -1.12
C PRO A 101 16.17 -23.30 -1.24
N GLN A 102 15.99 -23.79 -2.47
CA GLN A 102 15.85 -25.23 -2.73
C GLN A 102 17.21 -25.91 -2.54
N GLN A 103 17.23 -27.01 -1.78
CA GLN A 103 18.43 -27.78 -1.45
C GLN A 103 19.18 -28.31 -2.68
N ALA A 104 18.51 -28.45 -3.83
CA ALA A 104 19.11 -28.91 -5.08
C ALA A 104 20.17 -27.95 -5.67
N GLU A 105 20.12 -26.65 -5.34
CA GLU A 105 21.10 -25.67 -5.84
C GLU A 105 22.31 -25.46 -4.90
N VAL A 106 22.25 -25.97 -3.67
CA VAL A 106 23.33 -25.80 -2.67
C VAL A 106 24.54 -26.71 -2.97
N GLY A 107 24.36 -27.73 -3.81
CA GLY A 107 25.42 -28.69 -4.18
C GLY A 107 26.31 -28.28 -5.36
N LEU A 108 26.00 -27.19 -6.08
CA LEU A 108 26.73 -26.77 -7.29
C LEU A 108 27.62 -25.54 -7.01
N VAL A 109 28.65 -25.73 -6.19
CA VAL A 109 29.71 -24.72 -6.00
C VAL A 109 30.50 -24.61 -7.30
N GLY A 110 30.27 -23.55 -8.10
CA GLY A 110 31.11 -23.21 -9.25
C GLY A 110 30.40 -22.75 -10.53
N VAL A 111 29.09 -22.94 -10.65
CA VAL A 111 28.32 -22.41 -11.81
C VAL A 111 27.54 -21.19 -11.36
N ALA A 112 27.65 -20.09 -12.11
CA ALA A 112 26.92 -18.85 -11.86
C ALA A 112 25.44 -19.17 -11.57
N ALA A 113 25.02 -18.88 -10.33
CA ALA A 113 23.65 -19.14 -9.89
C ALA A 113 22.67 -18.51 -10.89
N LYS A 114 21.82 -19.33 -11.51
CA LYS A 114 20.75 -18.81 -12.38
C LYS A 114 19.93 -17.82 -11.57
N THR A 115 19.76 -16.63 -12.13
CA THR A 115 18.95 -15.57 -11.52
C THR A 115 17.52 -16.08 -11.46
N ARG A 116 17.02 -16.40 -10.25
CA ARG A 116 15.64 -16.89 -10.09
C ARG A 116 14.68 -15.72 -10.21
N ILE A 117 13.68 -15.92 -11.06
CA ILE A 117 12.55 -15.01 -11.27
C ILE A 117 11.38 -15.59 -10.50
N VAL A 118 10.75 -14.78 -9.66
CA VAL A 118 9.50 -15.12 -8.97
C VAL A 118 8.36 -14.54 -9.79
N ASP A 119 7.44 -15.38 -10.26
CA ASP A 119 6.17 -14.97 -10.87
C ASP A 119 5.05 -15.72 -10.17
N GLU A 120 4.37 -15.04 -9.25
CA GLU A 120 3.30 -15.61 -8.44
C GLU A 120 2.02 -14.82 -8.63
N ILE A 121 0.91 -15.53 -8.87
CA ILE A 121 -0.43 -14.96 -8.97
C ILE A 121 -1.32 -15.51 -7.87
N PHE A 122 -2.09 -14.62 -7.24
CA PHE A 122 -3.11 -15.02 -6.27
C PHE A 122 -4.33 -14.11 -6.30
N ASP A 123 -5.46 -14.71 -5.93
CA ASP A 123 -6.75 -14.04 -5.92
C ASP A 123 -6.97 -13.32 -4.59
N VAL A 124 -7.60 -12.16 -4.62
CA VAL A 124 -8.08 -11.43 -3.43
C VAL A 124 -9.59 -11.63 -3.36
N GLU A 125 -10.05 -12.19 -2.24
CA GLU A 125 -11.43 -12.63 -2.05
C GLU A 125 -12.07 -11.88 -0.89
N TYR A 126 -13.32 -11.47 -1.06
CA TYR A 126 -14.08 -10.79 -0.02
C TYR A 126 -15.47 -11.38 0.15
N ASN A 127 -15.93 -11.40 1.39
CA ASN A 127 -17.27 -11.83 1.77
C ASN A 127 -18.17 -10.60 1.84
N LEU A 128 -19.17 -10.51 0.96
CA LEU A 128 -20.14 -9.41 0.97
C LEU A 128 -21.18 -9.51 2.09
N THR A 129 -21.26 -10.66 2.75
CA THR A 129 -22.27 -10.95 3.78
C THR A 129 -21.53 -11.39 5.04
N ASP A 130 -21.88 -10.83 6.20
CA ASP A 130 -21.33 -11.20 7.53
C ASP A 130 -21.66 -12.63 7.97
N ASN A 131 -22.21 -13.45 7.07
CA ASN A 131 -22.46 -14.85 7.31
C ASN A 131 -21.19 -15.67 7.02
N PRO A 132 -20.68 -16.46 7.98
CA PRO A 132 -19.49 -17.29 7.79
C PRO A 132 -19.64 -18.37 6.70
N SER A 133 -20.87 -18.70 6.30
CA SER A 133 -21.17 -19.62 5.19
C SER A 133 -21.33 -18.94 3.82
N ALA A 134 -21.23 -17.60 3.76
CA ALA A 134 -21.36 -16.87 2.52
C ALA A 134 -20.23 -17.19 1.53
N ARG A 135 -20.58 -17.30 0.25
CA ARG A 135 -19.64 -17.62 -0.82
C ARG A 135 -18.66 -16.47 -1.02
N LYS A 136 -17.38 -16.71 -0.73
CA LYS A 136 -16.24 -15.84 -1.08
C LYS A 136 -16.26 -15.57 -2.59
N ARG A 137 -16.22 -14.29 -2.97
CA ARG A 137 -16.09 -13.87 -4.37
C ARG A 137 -14.73 -13.22 -4.58
N VAL A 138 -14.13 -13.50 -5.74
CA VAL A 138 -12.87 -12.87 -6.14
C VAL A 138 -13.15 -11.43 -6.56
N LEU A 139 -12.49 -10.48 -5.90
CA LEU A 139 -12.56 -9.06 -6.23
C LEU A 139 -11.59 -8.71 -7.35
N PHE A 140 -10.32 -9.07 -7.15
CA PHE A 140 -9.23 -8.83 -8.08
C PHE A 140 -8.11 -9.85 -7.85
N ARG A 141 -7.17 -9.92 -8.79
CA ARG A 141 -5.98 -10.76 -8.68
C ARG A 141 -4.75 -9.89 -8.57
N ILE A 142 -3.71 -10.41 -7.93
CA ILE A 142 -2.39 -9.78 -7.84
C ILE A 142 -1.37 -10.73 -8.45
N GLN A 143 -0.59 -10.23 -9.41
CA GLN A 143 0.57 -10.91 -9.97
C GLN A 143 1.83 -10.17 -9.54
N ILE A 144 2.79 -10.92 -9.00
CA ILE A 144 4.04 -10.40 -8.46
C ILE A 144 5.19 -10.98 -9.25
N LYS A 145 5.90 -10.12 -10.00
CA LYS A 145 7.08 -10.46 -10.80
C LYS A 145 8.33 -9.84 -10.21
N LEU A 146 9.16 -10.65 -9.55
CA LEU A 146 10.44 -10.23 -8.96
C LEU A 146 11.58 -10.89 -9.71
N ALA A 147 12.56 -10.10 -10.15
CA ALA A 147 13.56 -10.56 -11.11
C ALA A 147 14.89 -11.03 -10.50
N LYS A 148 15.06 -11.04 -9.17
CA LYS A 148 16.27 -11.58 -8.53
C LYS A 148 16.06 -11.98 -7.07
N LEU A 149 16.56 -13.16 -6.68
CA LEU A 149 16.73 -13.53 -5.28
C LEU A 149 17.82 -12.66 -4.61
N PRO A 150 17.54 -12.05 -3.45
CA PRO A 150 18.48 -11.17 -2.78
C PRO A 150 19.48 -11.94 -1.89
N THR A 151 20.63 -11.33 -1.65
CA THR A 151 21.51 -11.56 -0.49
C THR A 151 20.91 -11.01 0.83
N GLN A 152 19.70 -10.43 0.77
CA GLN A 152 19.00 -9.73 1.84
C GLN A 152 17.93 -10.66 2.48
N ALA A 153 17.54 -10.39 3.73
CA ALA A 153 16.54 -11.18 4.43
C ALA A 153 15.18 -11.19 3.72
N THR A 154 14.61 -12.38 3.54
CA THR A 154 13.31 -12.60 2.89
C THR A 154 12.15 -11.88 3.58
N SER A 155 12.21 -11.70 4.90
CA SER A 155 11.21 -10.97 5.69
C SER A 155 11.11 -9.50 5.28
N ALA A 156 12.24 -8.81 5.13
CA ALA A 156 12.27 -7.39 4.77
C ALA A 156 11.68 -7.13 3.36
N THR A 157 11.91 -8.05 2.42
CA THR A 157 11.30 -7.97 1.08
C THR A 157 9.78 -8.10 1.15
N ILE A 158 9.27 -9.02 1.98
CA ILE A 158 7.83 -9.25 2.14
C ILE A 158 7.15 -8.01 2.74
N GLU A 159 7.75 -7.41 3.77
CA GLU A 159 7.24 -6.19 4.39
C GLU A 159 7.21 -5.00 3.41
N GLN A 160 8.30 -4.80 2.66
CA GLN A 160 8.35 -3.77 1.61
C GLN A 160 7.28 -3.97 0.55
N LEU A 161 7.07 -5.21 0.10
CA LEU A 161 6.07 -5.57 -0.89
C LEU A 161 4.65 -5.28 -0.39
N ILE A 162 4.34 -5.67 0.85
CA ILE A 162 3.04 -5.40 1.48
C ILE A 162 2.80 -3.89 1.58
N ALA A 163 3.78 -3.15 2.11
CA ALA A 163 3.68 -1.69 2.25
C ALA A 163 3.50 -1.00 0.89
N CYS A 164 4.19 -1.48 -0.16
CA CYS A 164 4.03 -0.92 -1.49
C CYS A 164 2.61 -1.11 -2.04
N ILE A 165 2.08 -2.33 -1.95
CA ILE A 165 0.72 -2.62 -2.45
C ILE A 165 -0.32 -1.88 -1.61
N GLU A 166 -0.15 -1.77 -0.30
CA GLU A 166 -1.03 -1.04 0.61
C GLU A 166 -1.07 0.46 0.26
N ASN A 167 0.08 1.09 0.05
CA ASN A 167 0.17 2.48 -0.38
C ASN A 167 -0.48 2.71 -1.75
N PHE A 168 -0.27 1.79 -2.72
CA PHE A 168 -0.87 1.90 -4.05
C PHE A 168 -2.40 1.80 -4.04
N MET A 169 -2.96 1.03 -3.11
CA MET A 169 -4.41 0.89 -2.97
C MET A 169 -5.04 1.97 -2.07
N SER A 170 -4.23 2.80 -1.43
CA SER A 170 -4.71 3.89 -0.58
C SER A 170 -5.21 5.07 -1.42
N PRO A 171 -6.45 5.54 -1.22
CA PRO A 171 -6.99 6.72 -1.90
C PRO A 171 -6.38 8.04 -1.40
N GLN A 172 -5.64 8.00 -0.29
CA GLN A 172 -5.06 9.17 0.41
C GLN A 172 -3.61 9.47 0.01
N SER A 173 -3.00 8.73 -0.92
CA SER A 173 -1.63 9.06 -1.34
C SER A 173 -1.64 10.32 -2.22
N ASP A 174 -1.61 11.49 -1.59
CA ASP A 174 -1.37 12.80 -2.22
C ASP A 174 -0.02 12.88 -2.95
N ASP A 175 0.80 11.83 -2.84
CA ASP A 175 2.07 11.69 -3.52
C ASP A 175 1.88 11.27 -4.99
N CYS A 176 1.48 12.21 -5.85
CA CYS A 176 1.50 12.08 -7.32
C CYS A 176 2.88 11.67 -7.89
N HIS A 177 3.92 11.60 -7.06
CA HIS A 177 5.30 11.26 -7.41
C HIS A 177 5.87 10.09 -6.60
N TRP A 178 5.05 9.38 -5.82
CA TRP A 178 5.57 8.25 -5.06
C TRP A 178 6.00 7.12 -5.98
N GLN A 179 7.29 6.80 -5.92
CA GLN A 179 7.88 5.72 -6.69
C GLN A 179 8.26 4.57 -5.75
N PRO A 180 7.56 3.42 -5.81
CA PRO A 180 7.80 2.31 -4.91
C PRO A 180 9.16 1.68 -5.21
N THR A 181 9.85 1.25 -4.16
CA THR A 181 11.08 0.49 -4.29
C THR A 181 10.99 -0.83 -3.54
N ILE A 182 11.39 -1.91 -4.21
CA ILE A 182 11.46 -3.26 -3.64
C ILE A 182 12.92 -3.69 -3.73
N GLN A 183 13.55 -3.93 -2.57
CA GLN A 183 14.97 -4.27 -2.48
C GLN A 183 15.90 -3.21 -3.11
N GLY A 184 15.55 -1.93 -2.97
CA GLY A 184 16.33 -0.82 -3.54
C GLY A 184 16.26 -0.70 -5.07
N ARG A 185 15.37 -1.46 -5.72
CA ARG A 185 15.05 -1.32 -7.15
C ARG A 185 13.67 -0.70 -7.32
N LEU A 186 13.51 0.06 -8.39
CA LEU A 186 12.22 0.62 -8.79
C LEU A 186 11.22 -0.51 -9.02
N ALA A 187 10.02 -0.37 -8.45
CA ALA A 187 8.89 -1.23 -8.74
C ALA A 187 7.87 -0.45 -9.59
N TYR A 188 7.23 -1.15 -10.50
CA TYR A 188 6.13 -0.64 -11.30
C TYR A 188 4.86 -1.39 -10.89
N MET A 189 3.82 -0.64 -10.57
CA MET A 189 2.51 -1.19 -10.22
C MET A 189 1.47 -0.63 -11.16
N HIS A 190 0.72 -1.50 -11.81
CA HIS A 190 -0.37 -1.08 -12.68
C HIS A 190 -1.46 -2.13 -12.76
N TRP A 191 -2.67 -1.67 -13.06
CA TRP A 191 -3.79 -2.54 -13.38
C TRP A 191 -3.66 -3.00 -14.83
N ASP A 192 -3.52 -4.31 -15.10
CA ASP A 192 -3.41 -4.85 -16.46
C ASP A 192 -4.73 -4.80 -17.20
N GLN A 193 -4.86 -3.86 -18.14
CA GLN A 193 -6.07 -3.53 -18.89
C GLN A 193 -6.63 -4.69 -19.74
N LYS A 194 -5.84 -5.73 -20.05
CA LYS A 194 -6.24 -6.83 -20.94
C LYS A 194 -6.91 -8.00 -20.22
N ALA A 195 -6.68 -8.17 -18.92
CA ALA A 195 -7.28 -9.24 -18.13
C ALA A 195 -8.81 -9.09 -18.02
N LYS A 196 -9.56 -10.08 -18.57
CA LYS A 196 -11.01 -10.24 -18.38
C LYS A 196 -11.29 -11.64 -17.81
N PRO A 197 -12.30 -11.84 -16.94
CA PRO A 197 -13.26 -10.86 -16.42
C PRO A 197 -12.83 -10.15 -15.11
N THR A 198 -11.77 -10.62 -14.44
CA THR A 198 -11.35 -10.14 -13.13
C THR A 198 -10.18 -9.15 -13.25
N PRO A 199 -10.20 -7.98 -12.58
CA PRO A 199 -9.08 -7.06 -12.59
C PRO A 199 -7.79 -7.71 -12.08
N LEU A 200 -6.68 -7.46 -12.76
CA LEU A 200 -5.35 -7.94 -12.38
C LEU A 200 -4.46 -6.74 -12.04
N LEU A 201 -3.93 -6.73 -10.82
CA LEU A 201 -2.87 -5.83 -10.37
C LEU A 201 -1.53 -6.51 -10.63
N VAL A 202 -0.68 -5.88 -11.43
CA VAL A 202 0.66 -6.38 -11.71
C VAL A 202 1.67 -5.55 -10.93
N VAL A 203 2.54 -6.23 -10.18
CA VAL A 203 3.67 -5.65 -9.46
C VAL A 203 4.95 -6.20 -10.11
N GLU A 204 5.68 -5.35 -10.80
CA GLU A 204 6.91 -5.73 -11.51
C GLU A 204 8.11 -4.99 -10.93
N GLN A 205 9.19 -5.72 -10.65
CA GLN A 205 10.46 -5.10 -10.29
C GLN A 205 11.24 -4.73 -11.56
N SER A 206 11.70 -3.48 -11.64
CA SER A 206 12.57 -3.03 -12.72
C SER A 206 13.90 -3.78 -12.70
N ASN A 207 14.38 -4.13 -13.89
CA ASN A 207 15.74 -4.65 -14.11
C ASN A 207 16.75 -3.53 -14.41
N ASP A 208 16.29 -2.29 -14.61
CA ASP A 208 17.15 -1.17 -14.94
C ASP A 208 17.97 -0.75 -13.72
N GLY A 209 19.30 -0.82 -13.86
CA GLY A 209 20.27 -0.45 -12.82
C GLY A 209 21.25 -1.56 -12.39
N VAL A 210 21.07 -2.80 -12.85
CA VAL A 210 21.96 -3.92 -12.50
C VAL A 210 23.32 -3.89 -13.23
N ASN A 211 23.42 -3.13 -14.33
CA ASN A 211 24.63 -3.06 -15.16
C ASN A 211 25.49 -1.80 -14.97
N VAL A 212 25.27 -1.01 -13.91
CA VAL A 212 26.19 0.09 -13.58
C VAL A 212 27.05 -0.34 -12.39
N THR A 213 28.10 -1.11 -12.67
CA THR A 213 29.21 -1.21 -11.71
C THR A 213 29.86 0.16 -11.64
N LEU A 214 29.57 0.93 -10.58
CA LEU A 214 30.34 2.13 -10.25
C LEU A 214 31.77 1.69 -9.87
N ARG A 215 32.63 1.47 -10.88
CA ARG A 215 34.07 1.36 -10.68
C ARG A 215 34.57 2.76 -10.29
N SER A 216 34.61 3.04 -9.00
CA SER A 216 35.47 4.11 -8.49
C SER A 216 36.91 3.74 -8.81
N LYS A 217 37.47 4.31 -9.88
CA LYS A 217 38.91 4.31 -10.11
C LYS A 217 39.49 5.43 -9.26
N ASN A 218 39.66 5.17 -7.95
CA ASN A 218 40.65 5.91 -7.18
C ASN A 218 42.04 5.38 -7.57
N THR A 219 42.47 5.73 -8.78
CA THR A 219 43.88 5.60 -9.15
C THR A 219 44.59 6.79 -8.53
N ILE A 220 45.16 6.59 -7.35
CA ILE A 220 46.17 7.52 -6.82
C ILE A 220 47.31 7.52 -7.84
N PRO A 221 47.73 8.67 -8.40
CA PRO A 221 48.85 8.70 -9.35
C PRO A 221 50.10 8.23 -8.62
N ALA A 222 50.64 7.06 -9.00
CA ALA A 222 51.93 6.61 -8.53
C ALA A 222 53.00 7.54 -9.12
N THR A 223 53.62 8.33 -8.25
CA THR A 223 54.79 9.17 -8.56
C THR A 223 55.87 8.31 -9.21
N GLN A 224 56.21 8.62 -10.47
CA GLN A 224 57.23 7.91 -11.23
C GLN A 224 58.62 8.08 -10.60
N GLY A 225 59.11 7.06 -9.92
CA GLY A 225 60.51 6.94 -9.55
C GLY A 225 61.35 6.55 -10.77
N LYS A 226 62.15 7.48 -11.28
CA LYS A 226 63.23 7.19 -12.24
C LYS A 226 64.19 6.16 -11.64
N ARG A 227 64.31 4.99 -12.27
CA ARG A 227 65.49 4.12 -12.15
C ARG A 227 66.09 3.91 -13.53
N THR A 228 67.24 4.54 -13.74
CA THR A 228 68.18 4.28 -14.82
C THR A 228 68.67 2.83 -14.74
N ARG A 229 68.79 2.16 -15.90
CA ARG A 229 69.44 0.84 -16.04
C ARG A 229 70.88 1.01 -16.58
N PRO A 230 71.79 0.07 -16.24
CA PRO A 230 73.22 0.19 -16.50
C PRO A 230 73.60 -0.31 -17.90
N ALA A 231 74.80 0.08 -18.34
CA ALA A 231 75.59 -0.60 -19.37
C ALA A 231 76.58 -1.56 -18.69
#